data_AF-X1RIH4-F1
#
_entry.id   AF-X1RIH4-F1
#
_cell.length_a   1.000
_cell.length_b   1.000
_cell.length_c   1.000
_cell.angle_alpha   90.00
_cell.angle_beta   90.00
_cell.angle_gamma   90.00
#
_symmetry.space_group_name_H-M   'P 1'
#
loop_
_entity.id
_entity.type
_entity.pdbx_description
1 polymer ?
#
loop_
_entity_poly.entity_id
_entity_poly.type
_entity_poly.pdbx_seq_one_letter_code
_entity_poly.pdbx_strand_id
1 'polypeptide(L)'
;KSSFSDCKRALKKKGFYLESVMKLSHLVRSLWTSIKVIGGGATEKTEDLLFLKELIEAGTITSVIDRRYPLEQIVEAHSYVDKGHKKGNVVVMLQ
;
A
#
# COMPACT_ATOMS: atom_id res chain seq x y z
N LYS A 1 -9.77 -0.66 -8.60
CA LYS A 1 -8.35 -0.52 -9.02
C LYS A 1 -8.34 0.18 -10.37
N SER A 2 -7.53 1.23 -10.54
CA SER A 2 -7.38 1.92 -11.84
C SER A 2 -6.38 1.20 -12.73
N SER A 3 -6.53 1.28 -14.05
CA SER A 3 -5.57 0.68 -14.98
C SER A 3 -4.33 1.57 -15.17
N PHE A 4 -3.22 1.00 -15.65
CA PHE A 4 -2.00 1.76 -15.95
C PHE A 4 -2.25 2.90 -16.94
N SER A 5 -3.06 2.67 -17.98
CA SER A 5 -3.35 3.68 -18.99
C SER A 5 -4.15 4.85 -18.42
N ASP A 6 -5.07 4.59 -17.48
CA ASP A 6 -5.81 5.64 -16.77
C ASP A 6 -4.88 6.49 -15.91
N CYS A 7 -3.99 5.84 -15.15
CA CYS A 7 -2.97 6.53 -14.36
C CYS A 7 -2.05 7.37 -15.26
N LYS A 8 -1.59 6.82 -16.39
CA LYS A 8 -0.76 7.53 -17.37
C LYS A 8 -1.43 8.82 -17.89
N ARG A 9 -2.73 8.78 -18.20
CA ARG A 9 -3.46 9.97 -18.67
C ARG A 9 -3.60 11.05 -17.60
N ALA A 10 -3.62 10.66 -16.32
CA ALA A 10 -3.72 11.59 -15.20
C ALA A 10 -2.38 12.23 -14.79
N LEU A 11 -1.24 11.71 -15.26
CA LEU A 11 0.07 12.21 -14.87
C LEU A 11 0.39 13.58 -15.49
N LYS A 12 0.87 14.50 -14.66
CA LYS A 12 1.46 15.77 -15.10
C LYS A 12 2.79 15.51 -15.82
N LYS A 13 3.25 16.49 -16.62
CA LYS A 13 4.58 16.47 -17.24
C LYS A 13 5.66 16.27 -16.16
N LYS A 14 6.56 15.29 -16.35
CA LYS A 14 7.57 14.84 -15.37
C LYS A 14 7.03 14.18 -14.09
N GLY A 15 5.76 13.77 -14.07
CA GLY A 15 5.20 12.97 -12.97
C GLY A 15 5.83 11.59 -12.88
N PHE A 16 5.71 10.99 -11.69
CA PHE A 16 6.20 9.64 -11.39
C PHE A 16 5.01 8.70 -11.22
N TYR A 17 5.15 7.48 -11.74
CA TYR A 17 4.21 6.40 -11.49
C TYR A 17 4.82 5.43 -10.48
N LEU A 18 4.18 5.28 -9.32
CA LEU A 18 4.65 4.48 -8.19
C LEU A 18 3.92 3.14 -8.14
N GLU A 19 4.67 2.05 -8.04
CA GLU A 19 4.12 0.70 -7.90
C GLU A 19 4.69 -0.04 -6.69
N SER A 20 3.79 -0.61 -5.89
CA SER A 20 4.15 -1.34 -4.67
C SER A 20 4.86 -2.67 -4.93
N VAL A 21 4.68 -3.25 -6.12
CA VAL A 21 5.34 -4.50 -6.54
C VAL A 21 5.92 -4.30 -7.92
N MET A 22 7.24 -4.38 -8.03
CA MET A 22 7.92 -4.33 -9.32
C MET A 22 7.77 -5.69 -10.02
N LYS A 23 6.97 -5.75 -11.08
CA LYS A 23 7.01 -6.87 -12.05
C LYS A 23 7.86 -6.48 -13.26
N LEU A 24 8.44 -7.48 -13.91
CA LEU A 24 9.29 -7.29 -15.11
C LEU A 24 8.58 -6.50 -16.22
N SER A 25 7.25 -6.68 -16.36
CA SER A 25 6.43 -5.94 -17.33
C SER A 25 6.39 -4.43 -17.12
N HIS A 26 6.68 -3.94 -15.91
CA HIS A 26 6.67 -2.50 -15.60
C HIS A 26 7.99 -1.82 -15.99
N LEU A 27 9.11 -2.57 -15.97
CA LEU A 27 10.40 -2.09 -16.49
C LEU A 27 10.33 -1.84 -17.99
N VAL A 28 9.71 -2.75 -18.73
CA VAL A 28 9.48 -2.61 -20.18
C VAL A 28 8.59 -1.39 -20.48
N ARG A 29 7.59 -1.11 -19.63
CA ARG A 29 6.71 0.07 -19.77
C ARG A 29 7.45 1.40 -19.55
N SER A 30 8.43 1.45 -18.66
CA SER A 30 9.22 2.67 -18.44
C SER A 30 10.12 3.01 -19.63
N LEU A 31 10.47 2.03 -20.48
CA LEU A 31 11.26 2.24 -21.69
C LEU A 31 10.39 2.70 -22.87
N TRP A 32 9.16 2.21 -22.97
CA TRP A 32 8.23 2.56 -24.06
C TRP A 32 7.32 3.76 -23.78
N THR A 33 7.23 4.18 -22.52
CA THR A 33 6.51 5.39 -22.14
C THR A 33 7.52 6.38 -21.59
N SER A 34 7.48 7.63 -22.02
CA SER A 34 8.36 8.71 -21.53
C SER A 34 8.09 9.11 -20.06
N ILE A 35 7.61 8.15 -19.27
CA ILE A 35 7.16 8.28 -17.89
C ILE A 35 8.15 7.56 -17.00
N LYS A 36 8.55 8.22 -15.91
CA LYS A 36 9.41 7.60 -14.91
C LYS A 36 8.57 6.72 -13.99
N VAL A 37 8.85 5.42 -14.04
CA VAL A 37 8.28 4.42 -13.14
C VAL A 37 9.22 4.21 -11.96
N ILE A 38 8.70 4.31 -10.74
CA ILE A 38 9.40 3.96 -9.50
C ILE A 38 8.65 2.77 -8.91
N GLY A 39 9.36 1.72 -8.54
CA GLY A 39 8.73 0.57 -7.93
C GLY A 39 9.63 -0.11 -6.91
N GLY A 40 9.04 -1.00 -6.13
CA GLY A 40 9.66 -1.64 -4.98
C GLY A 40 9.21 -1.02 -3.66
N GLY A 41 9.61 -1.66 -2.56
CA GLY A 41 9.40 -1.12 -1.22
C GLY A 41 10.34 0.04 -0.92
N ALA A 42 9.91 0.97 -0.08
CA ALA A 42 10.81 1.94 0.53
C ALA A 42 11.81 1.20 1.45
N THR A 43 13.01 1.75 1.59
CA THR A 43 13.93 1.27 2.63
C THR A 43 13.31 1.51 3.99
N GLU A 44 13.26 0.48 4.82
CA GLU A 44 12.73 0.59 6.17
C GLU A 44 13.71 1.35 7.07
N LYS A 45 13.27 2.47 7.62
CA LYS A 45 14.06 3.35 8.48
C LYS A 45 13.28 3.68 9.74
N THR A 46 13.99 3.74 10.87
CA THR A 46 13.40 4.10 12.16
C THR A 46 12.82 5.52 12.13
N GLU A 47 13.50 6.45 11.45
CA GLU A 47 13.08 7.84 11.34
C GLU A 47 11.73 7.97 10.63
N ASP A 48 11.48 7.14 9.60
CA ASP A 48 10.22 7.12 8.87
C ASP A 48 9.08 6.61 9.76
N LEU A 49 9.34 5.61 10.61
CA LEU A 49 8.36 5.10 11.57
C LEU A 49 8.03 6.11 12.68
N LEU A 50 9.05 6.83 13.18
CA LEU A 50 8.86 7.88 14.17
C LEU A 50 8.04 9.04 13.59
N PHE A 51 8.32 9.45 12.36
CA PHE A 51 7.54 10.46 11.66
C PHE A 51 6.07 10.04 11.49
N LEU A 52 5.81 8.79 11.07
CA LEU A 52 4.44 8.28 10.96
C LEU A 52 3.73 8.23 12.33
N LYS A 53 4.44 7.85 13.40
CA LYS A 53 3.91 7.86 14.76
C LYS A 53 3.45 9.26 15.16
N GLU A 54 4.28 10.28 14.97
CA GLU A 54 3.94 11.67 15.30
C GLU A 54 2.67 12.14 14.56
N LEU A 55 2.53 11.81 13.28
CA LEU A 55 1.34 12.13 12.50
C LEU A 55 0.07 11.43 13.00
N ILE A 56 0.21 10.19 13.50
CA ILE A 56 -0.89 9.42 14.09
C ILE A 56 -1.29 10.01 15.44
N GLU A 57 -0.33 10.31 16.31
CA GLU A 57 -0.58 10.91 17.63
C GLU A 57 -1.18 12.32 17.51
N ALA A 58 -0.80 13.08 16.47
CA ALA A 58 -1.40 14.37 16.14
C ALA A 58 -2.80 14.27 15.48
N GLY A 59 -3.30 13.05 15.19
CA GLY A 59 -4.58 12.84 14.51
C GLY A 59 -4.59 13.22 13.02
N THR A 60 -3.44 13.55 12.44
CA THR A 60 -3.31 13.90 11.00
C THR A 60 -3.52 12.67 10.12
N ILE A 61 -3.04 11.51 10.58
CA ILE A 61 -3.24 10.21 9.94
C ILE A 61 -3.99 9.31 10.92
N THR A 62 -5.07 8.66 10.45
CA THR A 62 -5.80 7.67 11.24
C THR A 62 -5.66 6.30 10.61
N SER A 63 -5.23 5.31 11.42
CA SER A 63 -5.23 3.91 11.01
C SER A 63 -6.68 3.40 10.94
N VAL A 64 -7.10 2.95 9.76
CA VAL A 64 -8.43 2.35 9.57
C VAL A 64 -8.35 0.88 9.93
N ILE A 65 -8.96 0.50 11.05
CA ILE A 65 -9.10 -0.90 11.46
C ILE A 65 -10.46 -1.41 10.96
N ASP A 66 -10.41 -2.40 10.09
CA ASP A 66 -11.61 -3.01 9.49
C ASP A 66 -12.24 -4.02 10.45
N ARG A 67 -11.44 -4.96 10.94
CA ARG A 67 -11.87 -6.05 11.83
C ARG A 67 -10.81 -6.38 12.85
N ARG A 68 -11.27 -6.92 13.98
CA ARG A 68 -10.45 -7.47 15.06
C ARG A 68 -10.82 -8.93 15.27
N TYR A 69 -9.82 -9.79 15.32
CA TYR A 69 -9.97 -11.21 15.60
C TYR A 69 -9.11 -11.56 16.82
N PRO A 70 -9.56 -12.38 17.77
CA PRO A 70 -8.68 -12.97 18.75
C PRO A 70 -7.76 -14.01 18.07
N LEU A 71 -6.64 -14.38 18.70
CA LEU A 71 -5.65 -15.28 18.11
C LEU A 71 -6.24 -16.64 17.71
N GLU A 72 -7.20 -17.15 18.47
CA GLU A 72 -7.91 -18.41 18.22
C GLU A 72 -8.65 -18.40 16.88
N GLN A 73 -8.95 -17.23 16.34
CA GLN A 73 -9.64 -17.04 15.06
C GLN A 73 -8.68 -16.69 13.91
N ILE A 74 -7.39 -17.01 14.02
CA ILE A 74 -6.40 -16.69 12.98
C ILE A 74 -6.77 -17.25 11.59
N VAL A 75 -7.37 -18.45 11.54
CA VAL A 75 -7.84 -19.06 10.28
C VAL A 75 -8.95 -18.22 9.64
N GLU A 76 -9.87 -17.70 10.45
CA GLU A 76 -10.96 -16.84 9.96
C GLU A 76 -10.42 -15.48 9.50
N ALA A 77 -9.47 -14.90 10.25
CA ALA A 77 -8.82 -13.65 9.89
C ALA A 77 -8.15 -13.73 8.50
N HIS A 78 -7.40 -14.80 8.24
CA HIS A 78 -6.82 -15.06 6.91
C HIS A 78 -7.89 -15.28 5.84
N SER A 79 -8.87 -16.15 6.12
CA SER A 79 -9.99 -16.42 5.20
C SER A 79 -10.76 -15.15 4.81
N TYR A 80 -10.83 -14.16 5.70
CA TYR A 80 -11.42 -12.86 5.42
C TYR A 80 -10.54 -11.98 4.53
N VAL A 81 -9.23 -11.89 4.84
CA VAL A 81 -8.27 -11.10 4.05
C VAL A 81 -8.15 -11.61 2.62
N ASP A 82 -8.16 -12.93 2.44
CA ASP A 82 -8.01 -13.59 1.14
C ASP A 82 -9.18 -13.31 0.18
N LYS A 83 -10.35 -12.91 0.71
CA LYS A 83 -11.47 -12.43 -0.12
C LYS A 83 -11.19 -11.10 -0.79
N GLY A 84 -10.12 -10.38 -0.38
CA GLY A 84 -9.67 -9.15 -1.04
C GLY A 84 -10.61 -7.94 -0.88
N HIS A 85 -11.53 -7.98 0.09
CA HIS A 85 -12.54 -6.94 0.30
C HIS A 85 -12.32 -6.12 1.58
N LYS A 86 -11.15 -6.25 2.21
CA LYS A 86 -10.82 -5.47 3.40
C LYS A 86 -10.77 -3.97 3.08
N LYS A 87 -11.44 -3.15 3.88
CA LYS A 87 -11.47 -1.68 3.79
C LYS A 87 -10.35 -1.01 4.58
N GLY A 88 -9.67 -1.77 5.45
CA GLY A 88 -8.58 -1.30 6.29
C GLY A 88 -7.64 -2.44 6.69
N ASN A 89 -6.97 -2.27 7.83
CA ASN A 89 -6.16 -3.32 8.43
C ASN A 89 -7.04 -4.27 9.25
N VAL A 90 -6.71 -5.57 9.18
CA VAL A 90 -7.26 -6.59 10.06
C VAL A 90 -6.26 -6.78 11.19
N VAL A 91 -6.72 -6.69 12.43
CA VAL A 91 -5.86 -6.80 13.62
C VAL A 91 -6.16 -8.11 14.33
N VAL A 92 -5.10 -8.83 14.71
CA VAL A 92 -5.19 -9.98 15.60
C VAL A 92 -4.87 -9.51 17.01
N MET A 93 -5.76 -9.77 17.96
CA MET A 93 -5.59 -9.43 19.36
C MET A 93 -5.02 -10.63 20.11
N LEU A 94 -3.93 -10.40 20.83
CA LEU A 94 -3.39 -11.32 21.81
C LEU A 94 -4.05 -10.95 23.15
N GLN A 95 -4.90 -11.83 23.67
CA GLN A 95 -5.43 -11.73 25.02
C GLN A 95 -4.56 -12.55 25.98
#